data_AF-A0A423PET2-F1
#
_entry.id   AF-A0A423PET2-F1
#
_cell.length_a   1.000
_cell.length_b   1.000
_cell.length_c   1.000
_cell.angle_alpha   90.00
_cell.angle_beta   90.00
_cell.angle_gamma   90.00
#
_symmetry.space_group_name_H-M   'P 1'
#
loop_
_entity.id
_entity.type
_entity.pdbx_description
1 polymer ?
#
loop_
_entity_poly.entity_id
_entity_poly.type
_entity_poly.pdbx_seq_one_letter_code
_entity_poly.pdbx_strand_id
1 'polypeptide(L)'
;MDGHVLDIRLDRERFWLVLQEMKAERAAEKLKTELVCREAPVDMMRQLFGMTDGQYTALRRRCRRGRRGAGRPAEPDTDTMNTIWRAWHHRMNGKAPASADEWLRLSDDTGTDCRTLWRFIRGANVLERTS
;
A
#
# COMPACT_ATOMS: atom_id res chain seq x y z
N MET A 1 17.29 -48.33 -27.13
CA MET A 1 16.50 -47.34 -26.38
C MET A 1 17.21 -46.02 -26.55
N ASP A 2 16.76 -45.20 -27.49
CA ASP A 2 17.44 -43.95 -27.83
C ASP A 2 16.94 -42.84 -26.90
N GLY A 3 17.84 -42.38 -26.03
CA GLY A 3 17.59 -41.25 -25.15
C GLY A 3 17.83 -39.95 -25.91
N HIS A 4 16.78 -39.15 -26.08
CA HIS A 4 16.94 -37.78 -26.56
C HIS A 4 17.36 -36.87 -25.40
N VAL A 5 18.50 -36.20 -25.55
CA VAL A 5 18.96 -35.15 -24.62
C VAL A 5 18.62 -33.80 -25.23
N LEU A 6 17.89 -32.98 -24.47
CA LEU A 6 17.59 -31.59 -24.81
C LEU A 6 18.61 -30.67 -24.12
N ASP A 7 19.47 -30.04 -24.91
CA ASP A 7 20.40 -29.00 -24.42
C ASP A 7 19.71 -27.63 -24.47
N ILE A 8 19.32 -27.12 -23.30
CA ILE A 8 18.73 -25.79 -23.16
C ILE A 8 19.82 -24.83 -22.71
N ARG A 9 20.27 -23.95 -23.60
CA ARG A 9 21.23 -22.88 -23.27
C ARG A 9 20.48 -21.62 -22.85
N LEU A 10 20.64 -21.24 -21.59
CA LEU A 10 20.00 -20.08 -20.99
C LEU A 10 20.96 -18.88 -21.04
N ASP A 11 20.52 -17.77 -21.60
CA ASP A 11 21.22 -16.49 -21.46
C ASP A 11 21.09 -16.04 -19.98
N ARG A 12 22.22 -16.10 -19.28
CA ARG A 12 22.29 -15.85 -17.83
C ARG A 12 21.89 -14.42 -17.47
N GLU A 13 22.24 -13.43 -18.30
CA GLU A 13 21.94 -12.03 -18.02
C GLU A 13 20.45 -11.76 -18.19
N ARG A 14 19.86 -12.27 -19.29
CA ARG A 14 18.41 -12.14 -19.53
C ARG A 14 17.59 -12.86 -18.47
N PHE A 15 18.03 -14.04 -18.04
CA PHE A 15 17.38 -14.77 -16.96
C PHE A 15 17.31 -13.95 -15.66
N TRP A 16 18.41 -13.31 -15.27
CA TRP A 16 18.41 -12.48 -14.07
C TRP A 16 17.52 -11.24 -14.21
N LEU A 17 17.48 -10.62 -15.39
CA LEU A 17 16.61 -9.47 -15.63
C LEU A 17 15.13 -9.84 -15.44
N VAL A 18 14.68 -10.93 -16.06
CA VAL A 18 13.30 -11.44 -15.90
C VAL A 18 13.03 -11.79 -14.43
N LEU A 19 13.97 -12.43 -13.75
CA LEU A 19 13.82 -12.73 -12.32
C LEU A 19 13.66 -11.47 -11.45
N GLN A 20 14.41 -10.40 -11.75
CA GLN A 20 14.28 -9.14 -11.01
C GLN A 20 12.93 -8.48 -11.25
N GLU A 21 12.45 -8.48 -12.50
CA GLU A 21 11.13 -7.96 -12.85
C GLU A 21 10.02 -8.73 -12.12
N MET A 22 10.05 -10.07 -12.14
CA MET A 22 9.09 -10.90 -11.41
C MET A 22 9.13 -10.66 -9.90
N LYS A 23 10.32 -10.40 -9.32
CA LYS A 23 10.44 -10.06 -7.90
C LYS A 23 9.83 -8.70 -7.59
N ALA A 24 10.09 -7.70 -8.42
CA ALA A 24 9.54 -6.36 -8.27
C ALA A 24 8.00 -6.38 -8.38
N GLU A 25 7.46 -7.12 -9.34
CA GLU A 25 6.02 -7.28 -9.52
C GLU A 25 5.38 -7.97 -8.31
N ARG A 26 5.98 -9.05 -7.81
CA ARG A 26 5.52 -9.71 -6.56
C ARG A 26 5.56 -8.79 -5.35
N ALA A 27 6.60 -7.97 -5.22
CA ALA A 27 6.71 -7.00 -4.12
C ALA A 27 5.59 -5.94 -4.22
N ALA A 28 5.33 -5.42 -5.42
CA ALA A 28 4.25 -4.47 -5.65
C ALA A 28 2.86 -5.09 -5.34
N GLU A 29 2.60 -6.33 -5.77
CA GLU A 29 1.35 -7.04 -5.44
C GLU A 29 1.18 -7.28 -3.95
N LYS A 30 2.27 -7.57 -3.23
CA LYS A 30 2.25 -7.68 -1.77
C LYS A 30 1.85 -6.36 -1.12
N LEU A 31 2.47 -5.25 -1.53
CA LEU A 31 2.15 -3.90 -1.02
C LEU A 31 0.69 -3.53 -1.30
N LYS A 32 0.19 -3.81 -2.51
CA LYS A 32 -1.21 -3.57 -2.86
C LYS A 32 -2.17 -4.32 -1.93
N THR A 33 -1.90 -5.60 -1.71
CA THR A 33 -2.70 -6.47 -0.84
C THR A 33 -2.71 -5.95 0.60
N GLU A 34 -1.54 -5.58 1.11
CA GLU A 34 -1.38 -5.12 2.49
C GLU A 34 -2.13 -3.80 2.75
N LEU A 35 -1.98 -2.81 1.86
CA LEU A 35 -2.71 -1.54 1.93
C LEU A 35 -4.23 -1.75 1.95
N VAL A 36 -4.75 -2.57 1.03
CA VAL A 36 -6.20 -2.85 0.96
C VAL A 36 -6.69 -3.57 2.22
N CYS A 37 -5.89 -4.49 2.75
CA CYS A 37 -6.21 -5.17 4.01
C CYS A 37 -6.17 -4.22 5.21
N ARG A 38 -5.36 -3.14 5.17
CA ARG A 38 -5.34 -2.02 6.13
C ARG A 38 -6.33 -0.88 5.79
N GLU A 39 -7.40 -1.23 5.08
CA GLU A 39 -8.51 -0.34 4.75
C GLU A 39 -8.21 0.84 3.82
N ALA A 40 -7.08 0.82 3.09
CA ALA A 40 -6.73 1.88 2.13
C ALA A 40 -7.89 2.20 1.17
N PRO A 41 -8.22 3.49 0.95
CA PRO A 41 -9.31 3.89 0.07
C PRO A 41 -8.98 3.68 -1.41
N VAL A 42 -10.01 3.56 -2.26
CA VAL A 42 -9.85 3.31 -3.70
C VAL A 42 -9.02 4.41 -4.38
N ASP A 43 -9.22 5.68 -4.01
CA ASP A 43 -8.50 6.80 -4.61
C ASP A 43 -6.99 6.73 -4.33
N MET A 44 -6.61 6.27 -3.12
CA MET A 44 -5.22 6.06 -2.75
C MET A 44 -4.60 4.93 -3.59
N MET A 45 -5.32 3.82 -3.74
CA MET A 45 -4.88 2.69 -4.57
C MET A 45 -4.76 3.06 -6.05
N ARG A 46 -5.67 3.90 -6.54
CA ARG A 46 -5.62 4.45 -7.90
C ARG A 46 -4.41 5.38 -8.07
N GLN A 47 -4.14 6.25 -7.10
CA GLN A 47 -3.01 7.18 -7.16
C GLN A 47 -1.65 6.46 -7.07
N LEU A 48 -1.51 5.45 -6.22
CA LEU A 48 -0.23 4.76 -5.99
C LEU A 48 0.07 3.67 -7.02
N PHE A 49 -0.96 3.03 -7.59
CA PHE A 49 -0.79 1.83 -8.42
C PHE A 49 -1.58 1.83 -9.73
N GLY A 50 -2.34 2.89 -10.05
CA GLY A 50 -3.23 2.91 -11.21
C GLY A 50 -4.35 1.86 -11.12
N MET A 51 -4.68 1.39 -9.91
CA MET A 51 -5.65 0.30 -9.71
C MET A 51 -7.05 0.71 -10.15
N THR A 52 -7.74 -0.18 -10.87
CA THR A 52 -9.13 0.01 -11.28
C THR A 52 -10.11 -0.37 -10.17
N ASP A 53 -11.33 0.16 -10.24
CA ASP A 53 -12.38 -0.09 -9.23
C ASP A 53 -12.75 -1.58 -9.13
N GLY A 54 -12.71 -2.30 -10.26
CA GLY A 54 -12.94 -3.74 -10.32
C GLY A 54 -11.85 -4.53 -9.59
N GLN A 55 -10.58 -4.23 -9.88
CA GLN A 55 -9.42 -4.83 -9.20
C GLN A 55 -9.47 -4.57 -7.70
N TYR A 56 -9.73 -3.32 -7.30
CA TYR A 56 -9.85 -2.93 -5.89
C TYR A 56 -10.98 -3.69 -5.18
N THR A 57 -12.16 -3.75 -5.81
CA THR A 57 -13.33 -4.42 -5.22
C THR A 57 -13.09 -5.92 -5.01
N ALA A 58 -12.45 -6.58 -5.98
CA ALA A 58 -12.09 -7.99 -5.87
C ALA A 58 -11.11 -8.23 -4.71
N LEU A 59 -10.05 -7.43 -4.63
CA LEU A 59 -9.03 -7.54 -3.58
C LEU A 59 -9.60 -7.22 -2.19
N ARG A 60 -10.42 -6.18 -2.07
CA ARG A 60 -11.09 -5.80 -0.82
C ARG A 60 -12.03 -6.88 -0.32
N ARG A 61 -12.78 -7.54 -1.22
CA ARG A 61 -13.62 -8.70 -0.86
C ARG A 61 -12.75 -9.83 -0.29
N ARG A 62 -11.60 -10.12 -0.89
CA ARG A 62 -10.66 -11.12 -0.38
C ARG A 62 -10.14 -10.78 1.02
N CYS A 63 -9.70 -9.54 1.26
CA CYS A 63 -9.24 -9.09 2.58
C CYS A 63 -10.35 -9.14 3.66
N ARG A 64 -11.60 -8.87 3.29
CA ARG A 64 -12.75 -8.86 4.23
C ARG A 64 -13.25 -10.24 4.62
N ARG A 65 -13.06 -11.26 3.78
CA ARG A 65 -13.55 -12.62 4.04
C ARG A 65 -13.01 -13.26 5.34
N GLY A 66 -11.91 -12.72 5.91
CA GLY A 66 -11.36 -13.15 7.20
C GLY A 66 -11.65 -12.23 8.40
N ARG A 67 -12.20 -11.01 8.20
CA ARG A 67 -12.44 -10.05 9.28
C ARG A 67 -13.91 -10.11 9.70
N ARG A 68 -14.25 -10.98 10.66
CA ARG A 68 -15.55 -10.96 11.33
C ARG A 68 -15.61 -9.77 12.28
N GLY A 69 -16.46 -8.78 11.97
CA GLY A 69 -17.00 -7.86 12.98
C GLY A 69 -16.04 -6.82 13.55
N ALA A 70 -15.48 -5.93 12.74
CA ALA A 70 -15.13 -4.60 13.22
C ALA A 70 -16.21 -3.63 12.71
N GLY A 71 -16.97 -3.03 13.62
CA GLY A 71 -17.83 -1.89 13.30
C GLY A 71 -17.01 -0.76 12.66
N ARG A 72 -17.70 0.25 12.13
CA ARG A 72 -17.09 1.47 11.56
C ARG A 72 -15.91 1.91 12.46
N PRO A 73 -14.67 2.04 11.93
CA PRO A 73 -13.57 2.58 12.70
C PRO A 73 -14.06 3.85 13.38
N ALA A 74 -13.91 3.92 14.72
CA ALA A 74 -14.28 5.11 15.46
C ALA A 74 -13.56 6.32 14.83
N GLU A 75 -14.23 7.47 14.76
CA GLU A 75 -13.57 8.71 14.37
C GLU A 75 -12.35 8.86 15.31
N PRO A 76 -11.13 9.08 14.78
CA PRO A 76 -9.94 9.15 15.62
C PRO A 76 -10.13 10.24 16.68
N ASP A 77 -9.84 9.91 17.94
CA ASP A 77 -9.82 10.90 19.01
C ASP A 77 -8.69 11.93 18.79
N THR A 78 -8.73 13.03 19.54
CA THR A 78 -7.74 14.10 19.42
C THR A 78 -6.31 13.61 19.70
N ASP A 79 -6.14 12.63 20.59
CA ASP A 79 -4.84 12.03 20.90
C ASP A 79 -4.28 11.21 19.73
N THR A 80 -5.14 10.48 19.04
CA THR A 80 -4.82 9.76 17.81
C THR A 80 -4.43 10.74 16.70
N MET A 81 -5.18 11.84 16.54
CA MET A 81 -4.82 12.88 15.57
C MET A 81 -3.45 13.52 15.88
N ASN A 82 -3.15 13.81 17.15
CA ASN A 82 -1.85 14.32 17.58
C ASN A 82 -0.72 13.31 17.32
N THR A 83 -0.97 12.03 17.56
CA THR A 83 -0.02 10.95 17.30
C THR A 83 0.30 10.86 15.81
N ILE A 84 -0.74 10.89 14.96
CA ILE A 84 -0.58 10.92 13.50
C ILE A 84 0.24 12.15 13.09
N TRP A 85 -0.12 13.34 13.58
CA TRP A 85 0.57 14.58 13.23
C TRP A 85 2.06 14.54 13.60
N ARG A 86 2.40 14.09 14.81
CA ARG A 86 3.79 13.99 15.27
C ARG A 86 4.59 13.00 14.42
N ALA A 87 4.04 11.79 14.19
CA ALA A 87 4.71 10.77 13.40
C ALA A 87 4.93 11.21 11.95
N TRP A 88 3.90 11.82 11.35
CA TRP A 88 3.95 12.36 10.00
C TRP A 88 4.93 13.53 9.87
N HIS A 89 4.87 14.51 10.77
CA HIS A 89 5.76 15.67 10.73
C HIS A 89 7.22 15.27 10.96
N HIS A 90 7.49 14.36 11.90
CA HIS A 90 8.86 13.90 12.17
C HIS A 90 9.47 13.13 10.98
N ARG A 91 8.69 12.28 10.30
CA ARG A 91 9.21 11.47 9.17
C ARG A 91 9.25 12.23 7.86
N MET A 92 8.23 13.01 7.57
CA MET A 92 8.00 13.58 6.24
C MET A 92 8.12 15.10 6.18
N ASN A 93 8.37 15.75 7.31
CA ASN A 93 8.51 17.20 7.41
C ASN A 93 7.30 17.94 6.76
N GLY A 94 6.09 17.44 7.02
CA GLY A 94 4.84 17.98 6.47
C GLY A 94 4.51 17.56 5.04
N LYS A 95 5.32 16.71 4.39
CA LYS A 95 5.03 16.24 3.02
C LYS A 95 4.14 14.99 3.02
N ALA A 96 3.26 14.85 2.04
CA ALA A 96 2.50 13.62 1.86
C ALA A 96 3.45 12.44 1.54
N PRO A 97 3.23 11.24 2.10
CA PRO A 97 4.03 10.06 1.75
C PRO A 97 3.98 9.77 0.25
N ALA A 98 5.16 9.59 -0.34
CA ALA A 98 5.37 9.43 -1.78
C ALA A 98 5.20 7.98 -2.25
N SER A 99 5.32 6.99 -1.35
CA SER A 99 5.26 5.58 -1.70
C SER A 99 4.32 4.76 -0.81
N ALA A 100 3.87 3.62 -1.32
CA ALA A 100 3.02 2.68 -0.59
C ALA A 100 3.67 2.14 0.70
N ASP A 101 4.98 1.91 0.68
CA ASP A 101 5.74 1.43 1.84
C ASP A 101 5.75 2.47 2.98
N GLU A 102 5.89 3.76 2.63
CA GLU A 102 5.83 4.84 3.62
C GLU A 102 4.44 4.95 4.28
N TRP A 103 3.37 4.74 3.52
CA TRP A 103 2.01 4.69 4.06
C TRP A 103 1.80 3.51 5.02
N LEU A 104 2.35 2.34 4.70
CA LEU A 104 2.29 1.17 5.58
C LEU A 104 3.09 1.40 6.87
N ARG A 105 4.31 1.94 6.76
CA ARG A 105 5.12 2.27 7.94
C ARG A 105 4.44 3.29 8.84
N LEU A 106 3.82 4.32 8.25
CA LEU A 106 3.08 5.29 9.03
C LEU A 106 1.89 4.65 9.75
N SER A 107 1.18 3.74 9.09
CA SER A 107 0.09 2.95 9.68
C SER A 107 0.57 2.03 10.82
N ASP A 108 1.76 1.45 10.71
CA ASP A 108 2.36 0.66 11.79
C ASP A 108 2.74 1.53 12.99
N ASP A 109 3.36 2.69 12.76
CA ASP A 109 3.79 3.60 13.82
C ASP A 109 2.62 4.21 14.60
N THR A 110 1.53 4.56 13.91
CA THR A 110 0.37 5.23 14.52
C THR A 110 -0.67 4.25 15.02
N GLY A 111 -0.59 2.97 14.63
CA GLY A 111 -1.62 1.96 14.88
C GLY A 111 -2.96 2.27 14.20
N THR A 112 -2.99 3.22 13.26
CA THR A 112 -4.23 3.64 12.56
C THR A 112 -4.31 3.07 11.16
N ASP A 113 -5.54 2.92 10.67
CA ASP A 113 -5.79 2.42 9.33
C ASP A 113 -5.41 3.44 8.24
N CYS A 114 -5.15 2.94 7.03
CA CYS A 114 -4.70 3.76 5.91
C CYS A 114 -5.76 4.77 5.44
N ARG A 115 -7.06 4.54 5.67
CA ARG A 115 -8.11 5.50 5.32
C ARG A 115 -8.08 6.72 6.24
N THR A 116 -7.87 6.50 7.53
CA THR A 116 -7.78 7.57 8.53
C THR A 116 -6.56 8.45 8.25
N LEU A 117 -5.40 7.84 8.02
CA LEU A 117 -4.17 8.54 7.62
C LEU A 117 -4.35 9.33 6.31
N TRP A 118 -4.93 8.71 5.28
CA TRP A 118 -5.17 9.34 3.98
C TRP A 118 -6.03 10.61 4.10
N ARG A 119 -7.12 10.53 4.87
CA ARG A 119 -8.02 11.68 5.09
C ARG A 119 -7.32 12.80 5.85
N PHE A 120 -6.60 12.46 6.91
CA PHE A 120 -5.88 13.44 7.73
C PHE A 120 -4.84 14.22 6.91
N ILE A 121 -3.95 13.51 6.20
CA ILE A 121 -2.85 14.13 5.45
C ILE A 121 -3.37 14.93 4.26
N ARG A 122 -4.42 14.46 3.56
CA ARG A 122 -5.06 15.24 2.49
C ARG A 122 -5.73 16.50 3.03
N GLY A 123 -6.38 16.42 4.20
CA GLY A 123 -6.96 17.59 4.87
C GLY A 123 -5.89 18.62 5.25
N ALA A 124 -4.77 18.18 5.85
CA ALA A 124 -3.67 19.05 6.23
C ALA A 124 -3.02 19.75 5.03
N ASN A 125 -2.73 19.01 3.94
CA ASN A 125 -2.16 19.59 2.73
C ASN A 125 -3.07 20.61 2.02
N VAL A 126 -4.40 20.47 2.16
CA VAL A 126 -5.34 21.46 1.61
C VAL A 126 -5.23 22.78 2.35
N LEU A 127 -5.10 22.74 3.69
CA LEU A 127 -4.98 23.94 4.53
C LEU A 127 -3.66 24.70 4.27
N GLU A 128 -2.56 23.97 4.07
CA GLU A 128 -1.25 24.58 3.76
C GLU A 128 -1.16 25.20 2.37
N ARG A 129 -2.01 24.79 1.41
CA ARG A 129 -2.05 25.37 0.06
C ARG A 129 -2.95 26.60 -0.07
N THR A 130 -3.81 26.84 0.91
CA THR A 130 -4.75 27.98 0.94
C THR A 130 -4.27 29.13 1.83
N SER A 131 -3.12 28.99 2.48
CA SER A 131 -2.46 30.03 3.28
C SER A 131 -1.21 30.53 2.57
#